data_AF-A0A933W552-F1
#
_entry.id   AF-A0A933W552-F1
#
_cell.length_a   1.000
_cell.length_b   1.000
_cell.length_c   1.000
_cell.angle_alpha   90.00
_cell.angle_beta   90.00
_cell.angle_gamma   90.00
#
_symmetry.space_group_name_H-M   'P 1'
#
loop_
_entity.id
_entity.type
_entity.pdbx_description
1 polymer ?
#
loop_
_entity_poly.entity_id
_entity_poly.type
_entity_poly.pdbx_seq_one_letter_code
_entity_poly.pdbx_strand_id
1 'polypeptide(L)'
;MKNVLNSNGGFTLIELVVVIVILGILSVSAYNAYSDLKPDAQLSALKGIAGEISVASKINYAKRSINSSAGFPSLDCVDVLAFVHISAKYVVGSSALTPGMLSQCSVVDSESGKSALFDAWYVL
;
A
#
# COMPACT_ATOMS: atom_id res chain seq x y z
N MET A 1 34.36 5.86 55.37
CA MET A 1 34.28 5.73 53.89
C MET A 1 33.44 4.49 53.62
N LYS A 2 32.22 4.65 53.07
CA LYS A 2 31.31 3.53 52.80
C LYS A 2 31.83 2.80 51.56
N ASN A 3 32.35 1.59 51.76
CA ASN A 3 32.78 0.73 50.67
C ASN A 3 31.52 0.25 49.92
N VAL A 4 31.31 0.77 48.71
CA VAL A 4 30.26 0.29 47.81
C VAL A 4 30.72 -1.05 47.27
N LEU A 5 30.14 -2.14 47.77
CA LEU A 5 30.35 -3.48 47.24
C LEU A 5 29.70 -3.55 45.85
N ASN A 6 30.51 -3.54 44.79
CA ASN A 6 30.04 -3.81 43.44
C ASN A 6 29.47 -5.24 43.38
N SER A 7 28.14 -5.35 43.30
CA SER A 7 27.45 -6.61 43.02
C SER A 7 27.65 -6.96 41.54
N ASN A 8 28.76 -7.62 41.22
CA ASN A 8 28.98 -8.22 39.91
C ASN A 8 28.10 -9.48 39.80
N GLY A 9 26.79 -9.28 39.60
CA GLY A 9 25.86 -10.32 39.19
C GLY A 9 26.16 -10.71 37.75
N GLY A 10 27.06 -11.67 37.56
CA GLY A 10 27.31 -12.27 36.25
C GLY A 10 26.10 -13.08 35.79
N PHE A 11 25.74 -12.95 34.52
CA PHE A 11 24.71 -13.74 33.87
C PHE A 11 25.17 -15.19 33.75
N THR A 12 24.33 -16.15 34.16
CA THR A 12 24.71 -17.57 34.12
C THR A 12 24.66 -18.10 32.68
N LEU A 13 25.52 -19.07 32.35
CA LEU A 13 25.46 -19.72 31.02
C LEU A 13 24.10 -20.34 30.74
N ILE A 14 23.41 -20.83 31.77
CA ILE A 14 22.09 -21.42 31.62
C ILE A 14 21.01 -20.37 31.36
N GLU A 15 21.08 -19.18 31.97
CA GLU A 15 20.17 -18.09 31.62
C GLU A 15 20.30 -17.71 30.14
N LEU A 16 21.53 -17.66 29.61
CA LEU A 16 21.73 -17.34 28.20
C LEU A 16 21.14 -18.40 27.28
N VAL A 17 21.36 -19.68 27.60
CA VAL A 17 20.82 -20.79 26.80
C VAL A 17 19.30 -20.83 26.84
N VAL A 18 18.68 -20.64 28.01
CA VAL A 18 17.22 -20.66 28.13
C VAL A 18 16.60 -19.50 27.36
N VAL A 19 17.19 -18.30 27.41
CA VAL A 19 16.69 -17.13 26.68
C VAL A 19 16.71 -17.36 25.16
N ILE A 20 17.80 -17.86 24.60
CA ILE A 20 17.87 -18.10 23.14
C ILE A 20 16.93 -19.21 22.68
N VAL A 21 16.68 -20.24 23.52
CA VAL A 21 15.72 -21.31 23.20
C VAL A 21 14.30 -20.75 23.18
N ILE A 22 13.93 -19.93 24.17
CA ILE A 22 12.62 -19.28 24.22
C ILE A 22 12.45 -18.35 23.02
N LEU A 23 13.45 -17.49 22.74
CA LEU A 23 13.42 -16.61 21.57
C LEU A 23 13.32 -17.38 20.26
N GLY A 24 13.98 -18.54 20.15
CA GLY A 24 13.89 -19.42 18.99
C GLY A 24 12.46 -19.88 18.73
N ILE A 25 11.76 -20.36 19.76
CA ILE A 25 10.38 -20.85 19.62
C ILE A 25 9.41 -19.69 19.33
N LEU A 26 9.55 -18.56 20.04
CA LEU A 26 8.69 -17.38 19.84
C LEU A 26 8.88 -16.76 18.44
N SER A 27 10.09 -16.80 17.88
CA SER A 27 10.38 -16.24 16.56
C SER A 27 9.66 -17.00 15.44
N VAL A 28 9.58 -18.34 15.55
CA VAL A 28 8.92 -19.17 14.54
C VAL A 28 7.41 -18.92 14.50
N SER A 29 6.75 -18.80 15.66
CA SER A 29 5.31 -18.50 15.71
C SER A 29 4.98 -17.11 15.19
N ALA A 30 5.81 -16.10 15.53
CA ALA A 30 5.65 -14.74 15.04
C ALA A 30 5.87 -14.64 13.51
N TYR A 31 6.84 -15.38 12.96
CA TYR A 31 7.11 -15.38 11.53
C TYR A 31 5.93 -15.93 10.73
N ASN A 32 5.35 -17.06 11.15
CA ASN A 32 4.23 -17.68 10.44
C ASN A 32 3.01 -16.73 10.40
N ALA A 33 2.64 -16.14 11.54
CA ALA A 33 1.55 -15.18 11.59
C ALA A 33 1.83 -13.92 10.73
N TYR A 34 3.06 -13.41 10.73
CA TYR A 34 3.44 -12.27 9.90
C TYR A 34 3.37 -12.59 8.40
N SER A 35 3.82 -13.78 8.01
CA SER A 35 3.82 -14.22 6.61
C SER A 35 2.41 -14.30 6.03
N ASP A 36 1.44 -14.76 6.81
CA ASP A 36 0.03 -14.86 6.39
C ASP A 36 -0.64 -13.48 6.28
N LEU A 37 -0.31 -12.53 7.16
CA LEU A 37 -0.92 -11.19 7.17
C LEU A 37 -0.34 -10.23 6.12
N LYS A 38 0.93 -10.40 5.75
CA LYS A 38 1.62 -9.54 4.77
C LYS A 38 0.89 -9.43 3.42
N PRO A 39 0.45 -10.52 2.75
CA PRO A 39 -0.26 -10.42 1.48
C PRO A 39 -1.59 -9.66 1.59
N ASP A 40 -2.31 -9.80 2.69
CA ASP A 40 -3.60 -9.14 2.92
C ASP A 40 -3.44 -7.66 3.24
N ALA A 41 -2.39 -7.31 3.98
CA ALA A 41 -2.00 -5.92 4.21
C ALA A 41 -1.64 -5.22 2.90
N GLN A 42 -0.88 -5.87 2.02
CA GLN A 42 -0.54 -5.35 0.69
C GLN A 42 -1.79 -5.14 -0.18
N LEU A 43 -2.71 -6.11 -0.20
CA LEU A 43 -3.96 -5.99 -0.95
C LEU A 43 -4.84 -4.85 -0.41
N SER A 44 -4.89 -4.68 0.91
CA SER A 44 -5.65 -3.60 1.56
C SER A 44 -5.06 -2.23 1.25
N ALA A 45 -3.73 -2.09 1.27
CA ALA A 45 -3.06 -0.86 0.84
C ALA A 45 -3.32 -0.56 -0.64
N LEU A 46 -3.25 -1.57 -1.51
CA LEU A 46 -3.55 -1.42 -2.93
C LEU A 46 -5.00 -0.98 -3.18
N LYS A 47 -5.97 -1.52 -2.44
CA LYS A 47 -7.37 -1.05 -2.47
C LYS A 47 -7.52 0.39 -2.00
N GLY A 48 -6.72 0.81 -1.02
CA GLY A 48 -6.67 2.21 -0.57
C GLY A 48 -6.24 3.16 -1.70
N ILE A 49 -5.18 2.79 -2.43
CA ILE A 49 -4.69 3.54 -3.59
C ILE A 49 -5.73 3.57 -4.71
N ALA A 50 -6.35 2.42 -5.02
CA ALA A 50 -7.44 2.35 -5.99
C ALA A 50 -8.61 3.29 -5.61
N GLY A 51 -8.96 3.35 -4.32
CA GLY A 51 -9.96 4.28 -3.79
C GLY A 51 -9.57 5.74 -3.97
N GLU A 52 -8.31 6.09 -3.69
CA GLU A 52 -7.78 7.43 -3.90
C GLU A 52 -7.88 7.87 -5.37
N ILE A 53 -7.45 6.99 -6.31
CA ILE A 53 -7.53 7.26 -7.75
C ILE A 53 -8.98 7.48 -8.18
N SER A 54 -9.93 6.68 -7.67
CA SER A 54 -11.34 6.84 -8.00
C SER A 54 -11.91 8.18 -7.54
N VAL A 55 -11.56 8.61 -6.32
CA VAL A 55 -11.98 9.93 -5.80
C VAL A 55 -11.34 11.05 -6.61
N ALA A 56 -10.05 10.96 -6.92
CA ALA A 56 -9.35 11.95 -7.72
C ALA A 56 -9.95 12.08 -9.12
N SER A 57 -10.31 10.96 -9.75
CA SER A 57 -10.98 10.94 -11.06
C SER A 57 -12.35 11.62 -11.01
N LYS A 58 -13.16 11.36 -9.96
CA LYS A 58 -14.43 12.06 -9.74
C LYS A 58 -14.24 13.56 -9.54
N ILE A 59 -13.22 13.98 -8.79
CA ILE A 59 -12.90 15.40 -8.59
C ILE A 59 -12.49 16.03 -9.92
N ASN A 60 -11.63 15.37 -10.70
CA ASN A 60 -11.20 15.87 -12.01
C ASN A 60 -12.38 16.02 -12.98
N TYR A 61 -13.25 15.01 -13.03
CA TYR A 61 -14.49 15.05 -13.79
C TYR A 61 -15.40 16.22 -13.35
N ALA A 62 -15.61 16.40 -12.05
CA ALA A 62 -16.44 17.48 -11.52
C ALA A 62 -15.88 18.87 -11.86
N LYS A 63 -14.56 19.05 -11.74
CA LYS A 63 -13.91 20.33 -12.10
C LYS A 63 -14.06 20.63 -13.59
N ARG A 64 -13.82 19.64 -14.46
CA ARG A 64 -13.93 19.83 -15.92
C ARG A 64 -15.36 19.92 -16.45
N SER A 65 -16.33 19.32 -15.75
CA SER A 65 -17.76 19.49 -16.04
C SER A 65 -18.24 20.94 -15.85
N ILE A 66 -17.57 21.69 -14.97
CA ILE A 66 -17.88 23.11 -14.73
C ILE A 66 -17.04 24.02 -15.63
N ASN A 67 -15.76 23.69 -15.82
CA ASN A 67 -14.85 24.44 -16.67
C ASN A 67 -13.85 23.47 -17.32
N SER A 68 -13.91 23.31 -18.64
CA SER A 68 -13.05 22.37 -19.39
C SER A 68 -11.55 22.63 -19.25
N SER A 69 -11.14 23.83 -18.84
CA SER A 69 -9.74 24.19 -18.56
C SER A 69 -9.33 23.96 -17.10
N ALA A 70 -10.28 23.63 -16.21
CA ALA A 70 -10.02 23.36 -14.80
C ALA A 70 -9.82 21.85 -14.57
N GLY A 71 -8.63 21.33 -14.89
CA GLY A 71 -8.28 19.92 -14.70
C GLY A 71 -7.59 19.34 -15.93
N PHE A 72 -7.47 18.01 -15.98
CA PHE A 72 -6.76 17.30 -17.04
C PHE A 72 -7.71 16.41 -17.86
N PRO A 73 -7.50 16.27 -19.17
CA PRO A 73 -8.20 15.26 -19.95
C PRO A 73 -7.87 13.85 -19.52
N SER A 74 -8.90 13.01 -19.48
CA SER A 74 -8.78 11.58 -19.25
C SER A 74 -9.61 10.83 -20.28
N LEU A 75 -8.90 10.23 -21.24
CA LEU A 75 -9.44 9.36 -22.30
C LEU A 75 -9.04 7.90 -22.08
N ASP A 76 -7.98 7.65 -21.32
CA ASP A 76 -7.50 6.33 -20.92
C ASP A 76 -7.35 6.27 -19.39
N CYS A 77 -7.47 5.08 -18.83
CA CYS A 77 -7.12 4.79 -17.45
C CYS A 77 -5.73 5.29 -17.04
N VAL A 78 -4.75 5.31 -17.94
CA VAL A 78 -3.38 5.79 -17.62
C VAL A 78 -3.34 7.32 -17.44
N ASP A 79 -4.29 8.07 -18.01
CA ASP A 79 -4.32 9.53 -17.88
C ASP A 79 -4.57 9.99 -16.44
N VAL A 80 -5.06 9.10 -15.56
CA VAL A 80 -5.21 9.40 -14.13
C VAL A 80 -3.88 9.78 -13.46
N LEU A 81 -2.76 9.33 -14.03
CA LEU A 81 -1.42 9.67 -13.55
C LEU A 81 -1.03 11.14 -13.81
N ALA A 82 -1.80 11.87 -14.63
CA ALA A 82 -1.60 13.31 -14.81
C ALA A 82 -2.05 14.13 -13.59
N PHE A 83 -2.95 13.58 -12.76
CA PHE A 83 -3.53 14.27 -11.61
C PHE A 83 -3.46 13.48 -10.28
N VAL A 84 -2.94 12.25 -10.31
CA VAL A 84 -2.62 11.45 -9.12
C VAL A 84 -1.18 11.01 -9.18
N HIS A 85 -0.44 11.23 -8.08
CA HIS A 85 0.90 10.68 -7.92
C HIS A 85 0.83 9.37 -7.15
N ILE A 86 1.25 8.28 -7.79
CA ILE A 86 1.42 6.97 -7.15
C ILE A 86 2.90 6.56 -7.24
N SER A 87 3.36 5.79 -6.25
CA SER A 87 4.72 5.27 -6.24
C SER A 87 4.99 4.39 -7.47
N ALA A 88 6.23 4.37 -7.97
CA ALA A 88 6.66 3.57 -9.13
C ALA A 88 6.40 2.05 -9.02
N LYS A 89 6.09 1.58 -7.81
CA LYS A 89 5.65 0.22 -7.52
C LYS A 89 4.29 -0.12 -8.14
N TYR A 90 3.41 0.87 -8.29
CA TYR A 90 2.04 0.69 -8.76
C TYR A 90 1.92 1.14 -10.21
N VAL A 91 1.35 0.27 -11.05
CA VAL A 91 1.17 0.51 -12.48
C VAL A 91 -0.31 0.48 -12.80
N VAL A 92 -0.79 1.47 -13.55
CA VAL A 92 -2.16 1.52 -14.03
C VAL A 92 -2.24 0.84 -15.39
N GLY A 93 -3.18 -0.10 -15.55
CA GLY A 93 -3.45 -0.73 -16.84
C GLY A 93 -4.08 0.26 -17.82
N SER A 94 -3.69 0.19 -19.09
CA SER A 94 -4.30 1.00 -20.14
C SER A 94 -5.59 0.38 -20.66
N SER A 95 -6.65 1.17 -20.59
CA SER A 95 -7.95 0.86 -21.19
C SER A 95 -8.68 2.15 -21.47
N ALA A 96 -9.20 2.26 -22.69
CA ALA A 96 -9.92 3.44 -23.14
C ALA A 96 -11.18 3.66 -22.29
N LEU A 97 -11.38 4.89 -21.85
CA LEU A 97 -12.57 5.36 -21.18
C LEU A 97 -13.59 5.77 -22.24
N THR A 98 -14.82 5.27 -22.14
CA THR A 98 -15.89 5.65 -23.06
C THR A 98 -16.65 6.86 -22.53
N PRO A 99 -16.92 7.89 -23.37
CA PRO A 99 -17.72 9.04 -22.97
C PRO A 99 -19.09 8.62 -22.42
N GLY A 100 -19.46 9.19 -21.27
CA GLY A 100 -20.78 8.95 -20.66
C GLY A 100 -20.94 7.61 -19.93
N MET A 101 -19.89 6.79 -19.83
CA MET A 101 -19.92 5.56 -19.01
C MET A 101 -18.83 5.57 -17.94
N LEU A 102 -19.14 4.94 -16.82
CA LEU A 102 -18.18 4.61 -15.76
C LEU A 102 -17.34 3.44 -16.27
N SER A 103 -16.02 3.58 -16.30
CA SER A 103 -15.12 2.50 -16.71
C SER A 103 -14.29 2.03 -15.52
N GLN A 104 -14.23 0.72 -15.31
CA GLN A 104 -13.36 0.12 -14.30
C GLN A 104 -11.96 -0.04 -14.87
N CYS A 105 -11.01 0.66 -14.26
CA CYS A 105 -9.59 0.55 -14.53
C CYS A 105 -8.93 -0.35 -13.48
N SER A 106 -7.75 -0.87 -13.79
CA SER A 106 -6.97 -1.66 -12.84
C SER A 106 -5.67 -0.95 -12.46
N VAL A 107 -5.33 -1.02 -11.18
CA VAL A 107 -4.00 -0.71 -10.67
C VAL A 107 -3.36 -2.00 -10.18
N VAL A 108 -2.13 -2.24 -10.59
CA VAL A 108 -1.36 -3.45 -10.33
C VAL A 108 -0.14 -3.09 -9.50
N ASP A 109 0.08 -3.83 -8.43
CA ASP A 109 1.35 -3.82 -7.72
C ASP A 109 2.36 -4.67 -8.52
N SER A 110 3.39 -4.01 -9.06
CA SER A 110 4.41 -4.65 -9.90
C SER A 110 5.30 -5.65 -9.15
N GLU A 111 5.32 -5.63 -7.83
CA GLU A 111 6.12 -6.55 -7.01
C GLU A 111 5.32 -7.79 -6.60
N SER A 112 4.05 -7.61 -6.24
CA SER A 112 3.19 -8.71 -5.76
C SER A 112 2.31 -9.33 -6.85
N GLY A 113 2.19 -8.67 -8.01
CA GLY A 113 1.31 -9.08 -9.11
C GLY A 113 -0.19 -8.94 -8.79
N LYS A 114 -0.54 -8.38 -7.62
CA LYS A 114 -1.94 -8.18 -7.21
C LYS A 114 -2.51 -6.95 -7.89
N SER A 115 -3.79 -7.01 -8.23
CA SER A 115 -4.52 -5.91 -8.84
C SER A 115 -5.71 -5.48 -7.98
N ALA A 116 -6.03 -4.18 -8.00
CA ALA A 116 -7.29 -3.64 -7.51
C ALA A 116 -7.98 -2.83 -8.61
N LEU A 117 -9.30 -2.80 -8.57
CA LEU A 117 -10.12 -2.04 -9.52
C LEU A 117 -10.45 -0.68 -8.93
N PHE A 118 -10.50 0.33 -9.80
CA PHE A 118 -10.99 1.66 -9.47
C PHE A 118 -11.87 2.21 -10.59
N ASP A 119 -12.82 3.07 -10.23
CA ASP A 119 -13.67 3.73 -11.22
C ASP A 119 -12.98 4.98 -11.75
N ALA A 120 -12.82 5.08 -13.07
CA ALA A 120 -12.36 6.29 -13.74
C ALA A 120 -13.46 6.89 -14.62
N TRP A 121 -13.41 8.21 -14.74
CA TRP A 121 -14.35 9.02 -15.50
C TRP A 121 -13.69 9.60 -16.73
N TYR A 122 -14.36 9.45 -17.86
CA TYR A 122 -13.99 10.13 -19.09
C TYR A 122 -14.24 11.63 -18.98
N VAL A 123 -13.27 12.47 -19.36
CA VAL A 123 -13.50 13.92 -19.50
C VAL A 123 -12.58 14.59 -20.53
N LEU A 124 -13.15 15.49 -21.35
CA LEU A 124 -12.50 16.25 -22.44
C LEU A 124 -12.17 17.69 -22.10
#